data_AF-A0A7C2WHM0-F1
#
_entry.id   AF-A0A7C2WHM0-F1
#
_cell.length_a   1.000
_cell.length_b   1.000
_cell.length_c   1.000
_cell.angle_alpha   90.00
_cell.angle_beta   90.00
_cell.angle_gamma   90.00
#
_symmetry.space_group_name_H-M   'P 1'
#
loop_
_entity.id
_entity.type
_entity.pdbx_description
1 polymer ?
#
loop_
_entity_poly.entity_id
_entity_poly.type
_entity_poly.pdbx_seq_one_letter_code
_entity_poly.pdbx_strand_id
1 'polypeptide(L)'
;MKVRIQRRWRAACIAGLLCLSLSLLAAPTAHANGGPVRIVLSYVQGISNWGPHEASGVLELVKAEGEVRMTATGLPSLSDEQYVLWIVQEATGEHLKLASFNANAEGVAQLDLLLPQPIPDSDWSLALVTVESSPEASQPGQRRSLAGHFPKPVGARVPSQLPNTGGGVIWLDVAGALAASVVLAAVALRARASRSEWR
;
A
#
# COMPACT_ATOMS: atom_id res chain seq x y z
N MET A 1 18.28 -44.57 31.42
CA MET A 1 18.35 -43.08 31.41
C MET A 1 18.30 -42.40 30.04
N LYS A 2 18.47 -43.07 28.88
CA LYS A 2 18.48 -42.44 27.54
C LYS A 2 17.11 -41.99 26.99
N VAL A 3 16.00 -42.58 27.44
CA VAL A 3 14.64 -42.35 26.88
C VAL A 3 14.03 -41.00 27.29
N ARG A 4 14.39 -40.46 28.47
CA ARG A 4 13.88 -39.16 28.94
C ARG A 4 14.48 -37.98 28.17
N ILE A 5 15.69 -38.15 27.64
CA ILE A 5 16.38 -37.10 26.87
C ILE A 5 15.67 -36.92 25.53
N GLN A 6 15.43 -37.96 24.74
CA GLN A 6 14.78 -37.81 23.43
C GLN A 6 13.36 -37.21 23.46
N ARG A 7 12.61 -37.38 24.56
CA ARG A 7 11.25 -36.84 24.70
C ARG A 7 11.24 -35.31 24.87
N ARG A 8 12.28 -34.73 25.49
CA ARG A 8 12.40 -33.27 25.67
C ARG A 8 12.74 -32.56 24.36
N TRP A 9 13.49 -33.21 23.48
CA TRP A 9 13.92 -32.63 22.21
C TRP A 9 12.77 -32.60 21.19
N ARG A 10 11.93 -33.64 21.16
CA ARG A 10 10.72 -33.66 20.32
C ARG A 10 9.71 -32.60 20.72
N ALA A 11 9.51 -32.39 22.03
CA ALA A 11 8.62 -31.34 22.54
C ALA A 11 9.14 -29.94 22.18
N ALA A 12 10.45 -29.72 22.24
CA ALA A 12 11.07 -28.45 21.86
C ALA A 12 10.92 -28.16 20.34
N CYS A 13 11.11 -29.16 19.47
CA CYS A 13 10.91 -28.98 18.03
C CYS A 13 9.46 -28.66 17.66
N ILE A 14 8.49 -29.34 18.29
CA ILE A 14 7.06 -29.08 18.05
C ILE A 14 6.68 -27.68 18.52
N ALA A 15 7.12 -27.28 19.72
CA ALA A 15 6.88 -25.94 20.22
C ALA A 15 7.52 -24.85 19.33
N GLY A 16 8.73 -25.10 18.83
CA GLY A 16 9.40 -24.18 17.90
C GLY A 16 8.67 -24.03 16.57
N LEU A 17 8.21 -25.13 15.98
CA LEU A 17 7.39 -25.12 14.76
C LEU A 17 6.05 -24.42 14.97
N LEU A 18 5.41 -24.63 16.13
CA LEU A 18 4.15 -23.98 16.46
C LEU A 18 4.32 -22.46 16.60
N CYS A 19 5.34 -22.01 17.34
CA CYS A 19 5.65 -20.58 17.47
C CYS A 19 5.98 -19.95 16.12
N LEU A 20 6.74 -20.64 15.25
CA LEU A 20 7.06 -20.14 13.92
C LEU A 20 5.79 -20.01 13.06
N SER A 21 4.89 -21.00 13.12
CA SER A 21 3.62 -20.96 12.38
C SER A 21 2.69 -19.84 12.85
N LEU A 22 2.61 -19.57 14.16
CA LEU A 22 1.83 -18.44 14.69
C LEU A 22 2.43 -17.09 14.27
N SER A 23 3.75 -17.01 14.15
CA SER A 23 4.43 -15.77 13.74
C SER A 23 4.12 -15.39 12.29
N LEU A 24 3.88 -16.39 11.43
CA LEU A 24 3.55 -16.18 10.01
C LEU A 24 2.10 -15.71 9.79
N LEU A 25 1.18 -16.01 10.71
CA LEU A 25 -0.20 -15.51 10.64
C LEU A 25 -0.33 -14.03 11.03
N ALA A 26 0.68 -13.48 11.72
CA ALA A 26 0.72 -12.07 12.11
C ALA A 26 1.38 -11.16 11.06
N ALA A 27 1.74 -11.70 9.88
CA ALA A 27 2.28 -10.88 8.81
C ALA A 27 1.18 -9.93 8.30
N PRO A 28 1.36 -8.60 8.38
CA PRO A 28 0.41 -7.67 7.79
C PRO A 28 0.34 -7.94 6.28
N THR A 29 -0.88 -7.97 5.74
CA THR A 29 -1.11 -7.98 4.30
C THR A 29 -0.61 -6.68 3.72
N ALA A 30 0.62 -6.67 3.22
CA ALA A 30 1.17 -5.57 2.45
C ALA A 30 0.37 -5.46 1.15
N HIS A 31 -0.58 -4.52 1.10
CA HIS A 31 -1.25 -4.14 -0.13
C HIS A 31 -0.28 -3.33 -0.99
N ALA A 32 0.52 -4.02 -1.80
CA ALA A 32 1.38 -3.40 -2.79
C ALA A 32 0.55 -2.87 -3.98
N ASN A 33 -0.27 -1.84 -3.75
CA ASN A 33 -0.82 -1.02 -4.84
C ASN A 33 0.27 -0.05 -5.31
N GLY A 34 1.33 -0.59 -5.91
CA GLY A 34 2.49 0.15 -6.44
C GLY A 34 2.26 0.76 -7.83
N GLY A 35 1.03 0.81 -8.32
CA GLY A 35 0.72 1.41 -9.61
C GLY A 35 0.78 2.94 -9.58
N PRO A 36 1.16 3.60 -10.68
CA PRO A 36 1.13 5.06 -10.76
C PRO A 36 -0.31 5.57 -10.61
N VAL A 37 -0.50 6.53 -9.71
CA VAL A 37 -1.76 7.24 -9.51
C VAL A 37 -1.72 8.52 -10.34
N ARG A 38 -2.61 8.62 -11.33
CA ARG A 38 -2.73 9.79 -12.20
C ARG A 38 -3.84 10.72 -11.72
N ILE A 39 -3.52 11.99 -11.53
CA ILE A 39 -4.40 13.06 -11.03
C ILE A 39 -4.38 14.20 -12.04
N VAL A 40 -5.55 14.63 -12.49
CA VAL A 40 -5.68 15.78 -13.37
C VAL A 40 -5.79 17.04 -12.51
N LEU A 41 -4.91 18.00 -12.76
CA LEU A 41 -4.88 19.30 -12.10
C LEU A 41 -5.58 20.33 -12.98
N SER A 42 -6.44 21.14 -12.38
CA SER A 42 -7.15 22.24 -13.07
C SER A 42 -7.51 23.33 -12.08
N TYR A 43 -8.00 24.46 -12.58
CA TYR A 43 -8.64 25.46 -11.73
C TYR A 43 -10.00 24.94 -11.25
N VAL A 44 -10.09 24.53 -9.98
CA VAL A 44 -11.32 23.95 -9.41
C VAL A 44 -12.08 25.01 -8.62
N GLN A 45 -13.31 25.34 -9.04
CA GLN A 45 -14.14 26.31 -8.33
C GLN A 45 -14.39 25.89 -6.87
N GLY A 46 -14.19 26.81 -5.94
CA GLY A 46 -14.32 26.57 -4.50
C GLY A 46 -13.05 26.06 -3.82
N ILE A 47 -12.04 25.60 -4.57
CA ILE A 47 -10.72 25.20 -4.04
C ILE A 47 -9.65 26.17 -4.52
N SER A 48 -9.56 26.36 -5.84
CA SER A 48 -8.69 27.35 -6.48
C SER A 48 -9.24 28.75 -6.32
N ASN A 49 -8.37 29.69 -6.00
CA ASN A 49 -8.71 31.10 -5.80
C ASN A 49 -7.66 32.07 -6.36
N TRP A 50 -6.65 31.57 -7.08
CA TRP A 50 -5.57 32.37 -7.62
C TRP A 50 -5.09 31.85 -8.98
N GLY A 51 -4.66 32.74 -9.86
CA GLY A 51 -4.06 32.39 -11.14
C GLY A 51 -5.06 32.14 -12.27
N PRO A 52 -4.58 31.68 -13.44
CA PRO A 52 -5.39 31.53 -14.64
C PRO A 52 -6.37 30.35 -14.54
N HIS A 53 -7.59 30.52 -15.07
CA HIS A 53 -8.63 29.48 -14.99
C HIS A 53 -8.44 28.39 -16.04
N GLU A 54 -7.77 28.74 -17.14
CA GLU A 54 -7.37 27.87 -18.23
C GLU A 54 -6.09 27.06 -17.93
N ALA A 55 -5.43 27.33 -16.81
CA ALA A 55 -4.27 26.55 -16.40
C ALA A 55 -4.68 25.12 -16.02
N SER A 56 -3.88 24.15 -16.45
CA SER A 56 -4.15 22.73 -16.24
C SER A 56 -2.86 21.92 -16.20
N GLY A 57 -2.94 20.70 -15.68
CA GLY A 57 -1.81 19.81 -15.60
C GLY A 57 -2.18 18.37 -15.28
N VAL A 58 -1.16 17.54 -15.22
CA VAL A 58 -1.26 16.13 -14.82
C VAL A 58 -0.17 15.87 -13.81
N LEU A 59 -0.55 15.21 -12.72
CA LEU A 59 0.33 14.70 -11.68
C LEU A 59 0.26 13.18 -11.69
N GLU A 60 1.41 12.53 -11.70
CA GLU A 60 1.57 11.09 -11.55
C GLU A 60 2.42 10.82 -10.32
N LEU A 61 1.94 9.90 -9.47
CA LEU A 61 2.56 9.53 -8.20
C LEU A 61 2.76 8.02 -8.12
N VAL A 62 3.97 7.57 -7.83
CA VAL A 62 4.24 6.18 -7.44
C VAL A 62 4.55 6.16 -5.95
N LYS A 63 3.52 5.98 -5.12
CA LYS A 63 3.61 6.18 -3.65
C LYS A 63 4.72 5.34 -3.00
N ALA A 64 4.80 4.06 -3.39
CA ALA A 64 5.76 3.11 -2.82
C ALA A 64 7.22 3.49 -3.11
N GLU A 65 7.47 4.16 -4.22
CA GLU A 65 8.81 4.55 -4.66
C GLU A 65 9.11 6.02 -4.31
N GLY A 66 8.08 6.83 -4.04
CA GLY A 66 8.22 8.27 -3.83
C GLY A 66 8.46 9.04 -5.14
N GLU A 67 8.14 8.45 -6.30
CA GLU A 67 8.25 9.12 -7.60
C GLU A 67 7.11 10.13 -7.77
N VAL A 68 7.47 11.36 -8.16
CA VAL A 68 6.55 12.45 -8.41
C VAL A 68 6.86 13.03 -9.79
N ARG A 69 5.88 12.94 -10.70
CA ARG A 69 5.99 13.49 -12.05
C ARG A 69 4.83 14.42 -12.32
N MET A 70 5.11 15.62 -12.78
CA MET A 70 4.07 16.61 -13.06
C MET A 70 4.39 17.36 -14.34
N THR A 71 3.35 17.66 -15.10
CA THR A 71 3.42 18.66 -16.17
C THR A 71 2.21 19.58 -16.03
N ALA A 72 2.44 20.88 -16.04
CA ALA A 72 1.40 21.89 -16.00
C ALA A 72 1.66 22.96 -17.07
N THR A 73 0.59 23.54 -17.59
CA THR A 73 0.60 24.56 -18.64
C THR A 73 -0.34 25.70 -18.30
N GLY A 74 -0.01 26.91 -18.77
CA GLY A 74 -0.78 28.12 -18.49
C GLY A 74 -0.50 28.72 -17.11
N LEU A 75 0.57 28.30 -16.42
CA LEU A 75 0.97 28.89 -15.15
C LEU A 75 1.92 30.07 -15.39
N PRO A 76 1.68 31.28 -14.84
CA PRO A 76 2.62 32.38 -14.98
C PRO A 76 3.95 32.08 -14.26
N SER A 77 5.06 32.52 -14.83
CA SER A 77 6.35 32.49 -14.12
C SER A 77 6.35 33.50 -12.97
N LEU A 78 6.88 33.11 -11.82
CA LEU A 78 6.91 33.92 -10.59
C LEU A 78 8.32 34.46 -10.32
N SER A 79 8.45 35.72 -9.87
CA SER A 79 9.77 36.34 -9.61
C SER A 79 10.28 36.09 -8.19
N ASP A 80 9.45 36.38 -7.19
CA ASP A 80 9.81 36.37 -5.76
C ASP A 80 9.02 35.32 -4.97
N GLU A 81 8.32 34.45 -5.70
CA GLU A 81 7.42 33.45 -5.20
C GLU A 81 7.63 32.17 -6.00
N GLN A 82 7.04 31.08 -5.52
CA GLN A 82 7.10 29.81 -6.24
C GLN A 82 5.83 29.02 -6.05
N TYR A 83 5.63 28.09 -6.97
CA TYR A 83 4.62 27.08 -6.80
C TYR A 83 5.10 26.00 -5.83
N VAL A 84 4.21 25.53 -4.98
CA VAL A 84 4.46 24.38 -4.13
C VAL A 84 3.37 23.36 -4.35
N LEU A 85 3.77 22.12 -4.63
CA LEU A 85 2.90 20.98 -4.83
C LEU A 85 2.73 20.23 -3.51
N TRP A 86 1.47 20.00 -3.16
CA TRP A 86 1.04 19.30 -1.95
C TRP A 86 0.09 18.16 -2.29
N ILE A 87 0.04 17.18 -1.41
CA ILE A 87 -1.10 16.28 -1.26
C ILE A 87 -1.72 16.49 0.12
N VAL A 88 -3.04 16.39 0.20
CA VAL A 88 -3.84 16.74 1.37
C VAL A 88 -4.90 15.67 1.62
N GLN A 89 -5.08 15.31 2.88
CA GLN A 89 -6.21 14.53 3.37
C GLN A 89 -7.25 15.51 3.91
N GLU A 90 -8.29 15.81 3.12
CA GLU A 90 -9.26 16.86 3.47
C GLU A 90 -10.03 16.59 4.77
N ALA A 91 -10.21 15.32 5.14
CA ALA A 91 -10.92 14.94 6.37
C ALA A 91 -10.17 15.33 7.65
N THR A 92 -8.84 15.32 7.63
CA THR A 92 -7.99 15.57 8.80
C THR A 92 -7.22 16.88 8.71
N GLY A 93 -7.05 17.41 7.49
CA GLY A 93 -6.14 18.52 7.20
C GLY A 93 -4.67 18.12 7.14
N GLU A 94 -4.35 16.82 7.25
CA GLU A 94 -2.99 16.31 7.05
C GLU A 94 -2.52 16.65 5.62
N HIS A 95 -1.26 17.05 5.50
CA HIS A 95 -0.68 17.48 4.24
C HIS A 95 0.78 17.05 4.14
N LEU A 96 1.22 16.79 2.91
CA LEU A 96 2.60 16.47 2.59
C LEU A 96 3.07 17.34 1.44
N LYS A 97 4.19 18.04 1.65
CA LYS A 97 4.90 18.78 0.58
C LYS A 97 5.60 17.77 -0.32
N LEU A 98 5.32 17.85 -1.63
CA LEU A 98 5.98 17.01 -2.62
C LEU A 98 7.14 17.74 -3.31
N ALA A 99 6.93 18.99 -3.71
CA ALA A 99 7.91 19.73 -4.51
C ALA A 99 7.68 21.23 -4.43
N SER A 100 8.73 22.01 -4.67
CA SER A 100 8.64 23.43 -5.00
C SER A 100 9.17 23.64 -6.42
N PHE A 101 8.52 24.49 -7.21
CA PHE A 101 8.80 24.65 -8.63
C PHE A 101 8.38 26.01 -9.16
N ASN A 102 8.78 26.32 -10.40
CA ASN A 102 8.32 27.50 -11.11
C ASN A 102 8.00 27.15 -12.56
N ALA A 103 7.14 27.94 -13.20
CA ALA A 103 6.88 27.84 -14.63
C ALA A 103 7.94 28.62 -15.43
N ASN A 104 8.25 28.15 -16.63
CA ASN A 104 9.11 28.87 -17.57
C ASN A 104 8.38 30.06 -18.22
N ALA A 105 9.07 30.77 -19.13
CA ALA A 105 8.53 31.94 -19.81
C ALA A 105 7.31 31.62 -20.71
N GLU A 106 7.20 30.37 -21.18
CA GLU A 106 6.09 29.85 -21.98
C GLU A 106 4.90 29.41 -21.13
N GLY A 107 5.00 29.53 -19.80
CA GLY A 107 3.97 29.14 -18.85
C GLY A 107 3.84 27.63 -18.65
N VAL A 108 4.93 26.89 -18.88
CA VAL A 108 5.02 25.44 -18.70
C VAL A 108 5.86 25.13 -17.47
N ALA A 109 5.38 24.21 -16.63
CA ALA A 109 6.12 23.64 -15.51
C ALA A 109 6.23 22.14 -15.69
N GLN A 110 7.43 21.60 -15.47
CA GLN A 110 7.71 20.17 -15.52
C GLN A 110 8.47 19.74 -14.26
N LEU A 111 8.02 18.66 -13.64
CA LEU A 111 8.67 18.04 -12.48
C LEU A 111 8.87 16.55 -12.76
N ASP A 112 10.04 16.06 -12.40
CA ASP A 112 10.40 14.66 -12.38
C ASP A 112 11.40 14.47 -11.24
N LEU A 113 10.94 13.89 -10.13
CA LEU A 113 11.75 13.75 -8.92
C LEU A 113 11.42 12.47 -8.16
N LEU A 114 12.41 12.04 -7.37
CA LEU A 114 12.31 10.95 -6.43
C LEU A 114 12.45 11.50 -5.00
N LEU A 115 11.43 11.30 -4.18
CA LEU A 115 11.45 11.72 -2.78
C LEU A 115 12.42 10.85 -1.96
N PRO A 116 13.03 11.41 -0.89
CA PRO A 116 13.94 10.64 -0.03
C PRO A 116 13.24 9.56 0.78
N GLN A 117 11.92 9.65 0.93
CA GLN A 117 11.08 8.66 1.60
C GLN A 117 9.87 8.36 0.73
N PRO A 118 9.32 7.13 0.78
CA PRO A 118 8.05 6.81 0.15
C PRO A 118 6.94 7.74 0.63
N ILE A 119 5.95 7.97 -0.24
CA ILE A 119 4.74 8.70 0.14
C ILE A 119 3.94 7.78 1.08
N PRO A 120 3.58 8.23 2.30
CA PRO A 120 2.79 7.43 3.23
C PRO A 120 1.50 6.93 2.60
N ASP A 121 1.13 5.68 2.89
CA ASP A 121 -0.12 5.09 2.43
C ASP A 121 -1.30 5.57 3.28
N SER A 122 -1.67 6.83 3.07
CA SER A 122 -2.79 7.51 3.72
C SER A 122 -3.96 7.71 2.74
N ASP A 123 -5.15 8.03 3.25
CA ASP A 123 -6.33 8.37 2.45
C ASP A 123 -6.25 9.79 1.86
N TRP A 124 -5.17 10.07 1.12
CA TRP A 124 -5.00 11.32 0.39
C TRP A 124 -6.17 11.57 -0.55
N SER A 125 -6.80 12.74 -0.47
CA SER A 125 -8.01 13.06 -1.23
C SER A 125 -7.78 14.15 -2.28
N LEU A 126 -6.78 15.01 -2.08
CA LEU A 126 -6.55 16.19 -2.88
C LEU A 126 -5.06 16.39 -3.20
N ALA A 127 -4.74 16.67 -4.45
CA ALA A 127 -3.49 17.30 -4.87
C ALA A 127 -3.72 18.80 -5.04
N LEU A 128 -2.80 19.63 -4.54
CA LEU A 128 -2.96 21.08 -4.48
C LEU A 128 -1.66 21.78 -4.87
N VAL A 129 -1.76 22.76 -5.77
CA VAL A 129 -0.67 23.67 -6.12
C VAL A 129 -0.95 25.03 -5.50
N THR A 130 -0.08 25.50 -4.62
CA THR A 130 -0.18 26.83 -3.98
C THR A 130 0.93 27.76 -4.44
N VAL A 131 0.79 29.05 -4.16
CA VAL A 131 1.84 30.05 -4.40
C VAL A 131 2.40 30.56 -3.07
N GLU A 132 3.65 30.22 -2.82
CA GLU A 132 4.36 30.51 -1.57
C GLU A 132 5.52 31.48 -1.78
N SER A 133 5.76 32.31 -0.77
CA SER A 133 6.94 33.18 -0.72
C SER A 133 8.22 32.43 -0.33
N SER A 134 8.12 31.17 0.11
CA SER A 134 9.26 30.36 0.56
C SER A 134 9.16 28.91 0.07
N PRO A 135 10.27 28.29 -0.36
CA PRO A 135 10.28 26.88 -0.78
C PRO A 135 10.06 25.95 0.41
N GLU A 136 10.37 26.44 1.61
CA GLU A 136 10.32 25.70 2.87
C GLU A 136 9.04 25.96 3.64
N ALA A 137 7.96 26.36 2.95
CA ALA A 137 6.63 26.40 3.54
C ALA A 137 6.34 25.05 4.22
N SER A 138 5.85 25.11 5.46
CA SER A 138 5.51 23.93 6.26
C SER A 138 4.06 23.49 6.05
N GLN A 139 3.21 24.35 5.49
CA GLN A 139 1.80 24.11 5.23
C GLN A 139 1.35 24.79 3.92
N PRO A 140 0.27 24.31 3.28
CA PRO A 140 -0.28 24.96 2.09
C PRO A 140 -0.79 26.37 2.40
N GLY A 141 -0.39 27.33 1.58
CA GLY A 141 -0.79 28.73 1.69
C GLY A 141 -2.20 29.01 1.20
N GLN A 142 -2.60 30.29 1.33
CA GLN A 142 -3.96 30.74 1.01
C GLN A 142 -4.19 30.92 -0.49
N ARG A 143 -3.14 31.16 -1.29
CA ARG A 143 -3.24 31.30 -2.75
C ARG A 143 -3.12 29.94 -3.40
N ARG A 144 -4.25 29.42 -3.88
CA ARG A 144 -4.40 28.09 -4.45
C ARG A 144 -4.63 28.21 -5.94
N SER A 145 -3.70 27.69 -6.72
CA SER A 145 -3.71 27.81 -8.17
C SER A 145 -4.46 26.65 -8.83
N LEU A 146 -3.91 25.44 -8.70
CA LEU A 146 -4.49 24.24 -9.29
C LEU A 146 -4.83 23.23 -8.21
N ALA A 147 -5.85 22.44 -8.48
CA ALA A 147 -6.25 21.32 -7.62
C ALA A 147 -6.70 20.13 -8.46
N GLY A 148 -6.64 18.94 -7.86
CA GLY A 148 -7.13 17.70 -8.45
C GLY A 148 -7.46 16.67 -7.39
N HIS A 149 -8.59 15.99 -7.51
CA HIS A 149 -8.96 14.95 -6.56
C HIS A 149 -8.30 13.62 -6.94
N PHE A 150 -7.89 12.88 -5.92
CA PHE A 150 -7.43 11.50 -6.12
C PHE A 150 -8.56 10.65 -6.72
N PRO A 151 -8.26 9.77 -7.68
CA PRO A 151 -9.25 8.86 -8.21
C PRO A 151 -9.72 7.95 -7.08
N LYS A 152 -11.03 7.93 -6.84
CA LYS A 152 -11.60 6.96 -5.90
C LYS A 152 -11.39 5.57 -6.49
N PRO A 153 -10.99 4.57 -5.68
CA PRO A 153 -11.01 3.18 -6.12
C PRO A 153 -12.40 2.91 -6.67
N VAL A 154 -12.50 2.64 -7.97
CA VAL A 154 -13.77 2.22 -8.55
C VAL A 154 -14.04 0.90 -7.86
N GLY A 155 -15.02 0.90 -6.96
CA GLY A 155 -15.37 -0.28 -6.18
C GLY A 155 -15.42 -1.44 -7.15
N ALA A 156 -14.52 -2.40 -6.97
CA ALA A 156 -14.52 -3.59 -7.79
C ALA A 156 -15.94 -4.12 -7.69
N ARG A 157 -16.74 -3.98 -8.76
CA ARG A 157 -17.79 -4.93 -9.01
C ARG A 157 -17.03 -6.20 -9.29
N VAL A 158 -16.58 -6.86 -8.22
CA VAL A 158 -16.20 -8.25 -8.26
C VAL A 158 -17.49 -8.90 -8.78
N PRO A 159 -17.51 -9.43 -10.02
CA PRO A 159 -18.66 -10.20 -10.46
C PRO A 159 -18.87 -11.25 -9.38
N SER A 160 -20.09 -11.37 -8.86
CA SER A 160 -20.40 -12.25 -7.73
C SER A 160 -20.11 -13.72 -7.99
N GLN A 161 -19.70 -14.09 -9.21
CA GLN A 161 -19.10 -15.37 -9.57
C GLN A 161 -18.38 -15.21 -10.90
N LEU A 162 -17.17 -15.76 -11.00
CA LEU A 162 -16.63 -16.19 -12.29
C LEU A 162 -17.52 -17.34 -12.79
N PRO A 163 -17.86 -17.43 -14.09
CA PRO A 163 -18.48 -18.61 -14.64
C PRO A 163 -17.60 -19.84 -14.33
N ASN A 164 -18.17 -20.79 -13.60
CA ASN A 164 -17.51 -22.06 -13.26
C ASN A 164 -17.20 -22.82 -14.56
N THR A 165 -15.97 -22.68 -15.05
CA THR A 165 -15.50 -23.25 -16.32
C THR A 165 -14.46 -24.36 -16.12
N GLY A 166 -14.38 -24.94 -14.93
CA GLY A 166 -13.54 -26.12 -14.74
C GLY A 166 -13.39 -26.55 -13.30
N GLY A 167 -13.80 -27.79 -13.02
CA GLY A 167 -13.43 -28.50 -11.81
C GLY A 167 -14.64 -28.84 -10.94
N GLY A 168 -15.17 -30.05 -11.15
CA GLY A 168 -16.03 -30.66 -10.16
C GLY A 168 -15.35 -30.65 -8.79
N VAL A 169 -16.13 -30.35 -7.76
CA VAL A 169 -15.77 -30.53 -6.36
C VAL A 169 -15.26 -31.95 -6.15
N ILE A 170 -13.93 -32.10 -6.12
CA ILE A 170 -13.32 -33.22 -5.43
C ILE A 170 -13.26 -32.74 -3.98
N TRP A 171 -14.19 -33.22 -3.17
CA TRP A 171 -14.04 -33.15 -1.72
C TRP A 171 -12.75 -33.91 -1.37
N LEU A 172 -11.63 -33.21 -1.23
CA LEU A 172 -10.56 -33.71 -0.40
C LEU A 172 -11.08 -33.58 1.03
N ASP A 173 -11.66 -34.67 1.52
CA ASP A 173 -11.94 -34.88 2.94
C ASP A 173 -10.69 -34.51 3.74
N VAL A 174 -10.71 -33.32 4.36
CA VAL A 174 -9.72 -32.93 5.38
C VAL A 174 -9.78 -33.91 6.57
N ALA A 175 -10.89 -34.65 6.71
CA ALA A 175 -11.02 -35.79 7.62
C ALA A 175 -10.04 -36.94 7.28
N GLY A 176 -9.70 -37.17 6.01
CA GLY A 176 -8.76 -38.22 5.58
C GLY A 176 -7.29 -37.89 5.86
N ALA A 177 -6.90 -36.62 5.74
CA ALA A 177 -5.51 -36.19 6.00
C ALA A 177 -5.17 -36.22 7.50
N LEU A 178 -6.14 -35.94 8.37
CA LEU A 178 -5.98 -36.11 9.82
C LEU A 178 -6.05 -37.59 10.25
N ALA A 179 -6.79 -38.44 9.53
CA ALA A 179 -6.82 -39.89 9.79
C ALA A 179 -5.48 -40.58 9.48
N ALA A 180 -4.74 -40.16 8.44
CA ALA A 180 -3.44 -40.72 8.11
C ALA A 180 -2.38 -40.48 9.22
N SER A 181 -2.48 -39.35 9.94
CA SER A 181 -1.53 -39.02 11.02
C SER A 181 -1.83 -39.73 12.34
N VAL A 182 -3.10 -40.07 12.62
CA VAL A 182 -3.50 -40.80 13.83
C VAL A 182 -3.27 -42.31 13.68
N VAL A 183 -3.43 -42.88 12.48
CA VAL A 183 -3.21 -44.32 12.23
C VAL A 183 -1.73 -44.70 12.36
N LEU A 184 -0.80 -43.85 11.90
CA LEU A 184 0.64 -44.07 12.09
C LEU A 184 1.07 -43.99 13.57
N ALA A 185 0.38 -43.19 14.39
CA ALA A 185 0.63 -43.12 15.82
C ALA A 185 0.08 -44.36 16.58
N ALA A 186 -1.07 -44.91 16.16
CA ALA A 186 -1.69 -46.08 16.79
C ALA A 186 -0.94 -47.39 16.47
N VAL A 187 -0.42 -47.57 15.24
CA VAL A 187 0.38 -48.75 14.87
C VAL A 187 1.73 -48.77 15.60
N ALA A 188 2.35 -47.60 15.82
CA ALA A 188 3.60 -47.48 16.58
C ALA A 188 3.43 -47.77 18.09
N LEU A 189 2.22 -47.54 18.65
CA LEU A 189 1.91 -47.87 20.05
C LEU A 189 1.57 -49.36 20.23
N ARG A 190 0.91 -50.00 19.27
CA ARG A 190 0.57 -51.45 19.36
C ARG A 190 1.77 -52.37 19.17
N ALA A 191 2.76 -51.98 18.37
CA ALA A 191 4.00 -52.75 18.19
C ALA A 191 4.95 -52.72 19.42
N ARG A 192 4.71 -51.83 20.39
CA ARG A 192 5.52 -51.70 21.61
C ARG A 192 4.93 -52.47 22.80
N ALA A 193 3.63 -52.78 22.79
CA ALA A 193 2.96 -53.51 23.86
C ALA A 193 3.13 -55.04 23.75
N SER A 194 3.37 -55.59 22.56
CA SER A 194 3.49 -57.05 22.36
C SER A 194 4.92 -57.61 22.58
N ARG A 195 5.86 -56.80 23.06
CA ARG A 195 7.28 -57.20 23.22
C ARG A 195 7.71 -57.29 24.69
N SER A 196 6.78 -57.20 25.64
CA SER A 196 7.03 -57.28 27.08
C SER A 196 6.41 -58.50 27.78
N GLU A 197 5.85 -59.46 27.05
CA GLU A 197 5.26 -60.69 27.64
C GLU A 197 6.14 -61.94 27.50
N TRP A 198 7.42 -61.77 27.11
CA TRP A 198 8.40 -62.85 27.15
C TRP A 198 9.68 -62.36 27.83
N ARG A 199 9.65 -62.35 29.16
CA ARG A 199 10.81 -62.56 30.04
C ARG A 199 10.38 -62.65 31.49
#